data_AF-A0A125SE36-F1
#
_entry.id   AF-A0A125SE36-F1
#
_cell.length_a   1.000
_cell.length_b   1.000
_cell.length_c   1.000
_cell.angle_alpha   90.00
_cell.angle_beta   90.00
_cell.angle_gamma   90.00
#
_symmetry.space_group_name_H-M   'P 1'
#
loop_
_entity.id
_entity.type
_entity.pdbx_description
1 polymer ?
#
loop_
_entity_poly.entity_id
_entity_poly.type
_entity_poly.pdbx_seq_one_letter_code
_entity_poly.pdbx_strand_id
1 'polypeptide(L)'
;DCSNITDFFKKQNVPVMTVRELFDFITDLNINDENIDDYLVEAQRKATSRTLDLCEDEKIDEEVFKQAYIPKNLSQVIDVENDVFNEDREILYHSVTGLKPS
;
A
#
# COMPACT_ATOMS: atom_id res chain seq x y z
N ASP A 1 -2.35 10.14 7.15
CA ASP A 1 -1.07 9.98 7.88
C ASP A 1 0.07 9.50 7.02
N CYS A 2 -0.07 8.36 6.32
CA CYS A 2 0.96 7.84 5.41
C CYS A 2 1.51 8.92 4.45
N SER A 3 0.65 9.68 3.75
CA SER A 3 1.07 10.77 2.87
C SER A 3 1.93 11.82 3.57
N ASN A 4 1.53 12.26 4.77
CA ASN A 4 2.26 13.29 5.51
C ASN A 4 3.66 12.81 5.94
N ILE A 5 3.77 11.55 6.37
CA ILE A 5 5.03 10.93 6.79
C ILE A 5 5.96 10.78 5.58
N THR A 6 5.45 10.20 4.49
CA THR A 6 6.21 10.02 3.24
C THR A 6 6.69 11.37 2.70
N ASP A 7 5.82 12.38 2.64
CA ASP A 7 6.16 13.72 2.15
C ASP A 7 7.23 14.41 3.01
N PHE A 8 7.17 14.24 4.34
CA PHE A 8 8.14 14.81 5.25
C PHE A 8 9.56 14.26 4.97
N PHE A 9 9.71 12.95 4.89
CA PHE A 9 11.01 12.32 4.66
C PHE A 9 11.50 12.48 3.22
N LYS A 10 10.59 12.48 2.24
CA LYS A 10 10.92 12.77 0.83
C LYS A 10 11.57 14.14 0.67
N LYS A 11 11.06 15.18 1.36
CA LYS A 11 11.66 16.53 1.37
C LYS A 11 13.07 16.58 1.98
N GLN A 12 13.45 15.58 2.78
CA GLN A 12 14.79 15.43 3.34
C GLN A 12 15.71 14.57 2.45
N ASN A 13 15.31 14.28 1.20
CA ASN A 13 16.02 13.41 0.26
C ASN A 13 16.21 11.97 0.77
N VAL A 14 15.30 11.49 1.62
CA VAL A 14 15.26 10.09 2.04
C VAL A 14 14.51 9.30 0.96
N PRO A 15 15.06 8.18 0.45
CA PRO A 15 14.30 7.23 -0.35
C PRO A 15 13.20 6.61 0.51
N VAL A 16 11.94 6.87 0.15
CA VAL A 16 10.76 6.47 0.92
C VAL A 16 9.92 5.46 0.14
N MET A 17 9.17 4.64 0.88
CA MET A 17 8.07 3.84 0.32
C MET A 17 6.98 4.75 -0.26
N THR A 18 6.24 4.27 -1.25
CA THR A 18 5.01 4.93 -1.71
C THR A 18 3.96 4.94 -0.59
N VAL A 19 2.95 5.79 -0.73
CA VAL A 19 1.85 5.84 0.25
C VAL A 19 1.14 4.49 0.38
N ARG A 20 0.99 3.78 -0.73
CA ARG A 20 0.39 2.44 -0.78
C ARG A 20 1.28 1.39 -0.11
N GLU A 21 2.57 1.37 -0.43
CA GLU A 21 3.52 0.44 0.20
C GLU A 21 3.55 0.61 1.72
N LEU A 22 3.59 1.85 2.20
CA LEU A 22 3.54 2.13 3.64
C LEU A 22 2.19 1.72 4.26
N PHE A 23 1.08 1.94 3.55
CA PHE A 23 -0.24 1.50 4.01
C PHE A 23 -0.34 -0.01 4.13
N ASP A 24 0.13 -0.74 3.12
CA ASP A 24 0.13 -2.20 3.14
C ASP A 24 1.02 -2.73 4.26
N PHE A 25 2.22 -2.15 4.45
CA PHE A 25 3.11 -2.51 5.55
C PHE A 25 2.44 -2.42 6.94
N ILE A 26 1.69 -1.33 7.21
CA ILE A 26 1.07 -1.13 8.53
C ILE A 26 -0.23 -1.92 8.73
N THR A 27 -0.87 -2.39 7.65
CA THR A 27 -2.18 -3.07 7.71
C THR A 27 -2.10 -4.56 7.44
N ASP A 28 -1.00 -5.07 6.89
CA ASP A 28 -0.84 -6.49 6.57
C ASP A 28 -0.68 -7.35 7.82
N LEU A 29 -1.66 -8.22 8.05
CA LEU A 29 -1.68 -9.14 9.18
C LEU A 29 -0.69 -10.31 9.04
N ASN A 30 -0.10 -10.51 7.85
CA ASN A 30 0.91 -11.54 7.64
C ASN A 30 2.32 -11.09 8.07
N ILE A 31 2.51 -9.79 8.35
CA ILE A 31 3.78 -9.25 8.83
C ILE A 31 3.86 -9.41 10.35
N ASN A 32 4.92 -10.06 10.83
CA ASN A 32 5.15 -10.37 12.23
C ASN A 32 6.65 -10.25 12.58
N ASP A 33 6.97 -10.42 13.86
CA ASP A 33 8.33 -10.24 14.39
C ASP A 33 9.39 -11.17 13.73
N GLU A 34 8.97 -12.28 13.12
CA GLU A 34 9.88 -13.23 12.46
C GLU A 34 10.23 -12.81 11.03
N ASN A 35 9.36 -12.07 10.33
CA ASN A 35 9.52 -11.74 8.91
C ASN A 35 9.61 -10.23 8.61
N ILE A 36 9.44 -9.37 9.62
CA ILE A 36 9.44 -7.91 9.46
C ILE A 36 10.76 -7.39 8.89
N ASP A 37 11.89 -7.95 9.33
CA ASP A 37 13.21 -7.52 8.87
C ASP A 37 13.40 -7.80 7.37
N ASP A 38 13.02 -9.00 6.92
CA ASP A 38 13.08 -9.37 5.50
C ASP A 38 12.17 -8.49 4.63
N TYR A 39 10.97 -8.18 5.13
CA TYR A 39 10.05 -7.25 4.46
C TYR A 39 10.68 -5.87 4.32
N LEU A 40 11.26 -5.33 5.39
CA LEU A 40 11.86 -3.99 5.41
C LEU A 40 13.08 -3.91 4.49
N VAL A 41 13.90 -4.96 4.40
CA VAL A 41 15.03 -5.04 3.46
C VAL A 41 14.53 -4.92 2.02
N GLU A 42 13.49 -5.67 1.64
CA GLU A 42 12.93 -5.60 0.29
C GLU A 42 12.25 -4.26 0.00
N ALA A 43 11.52 -3.70 0.97
CA ALA A 43 10.91 -2.37 0.86
C ALA A 43 11.97 -1.28 0.65
N GLN A 44 13.07 -1.33 1.41
CA GLN A 44 14.18 -0.41 1.27
C GLN A 44 14.88 -0.56 -0.09
N ARG A 45 15.08 -1.80 -0.55
CA ARG A 45 15.66 -2.07 -1.88
C ARG A 45 14.81 -1.45 -2.99
N LYS A 46 13.48 -1.61 -2.94
CA LYS A 46 12.55 -0.99 -3.88
C LYS A 46 12.60 0.53 -3.81
N ALA A 47 12.48 1.11 -2.62
CA ALA A 47 12.52 2.56 -2.41
C ALA A 47 13.83 3.19 -2.92
N THR A 48 14.97 2.53 -2.71
CA THR A 48 16.29 3.02 -3.16
C THR A 48 16.49 2.84 -4.67
N SER A 49 15.86 1.84 -5.27
CA SER A 49 15.93 1.61 -6.72
C SER A 49 15.09 2.61 -7.54
N ARG A 50 14.08 3.23 -6.92
CA ARG A 50 13.29 4.28 -7.56
C ARG A 50 14.06 5.59 -7.61
N THR A 51 13.82 6.37 -8.65
CA THR A 51 14.20 7.78 -8.67
C THR A 51 13.47 8.52 -7.55
N LEU A 52 14.09 9.58 -7.01
CA LEU A 52 13.47 10.43 -5.97
C LEU A 52 12.11 10.99 -6.42
N ASP A 53 11.93 11.16 -7.72
CA ASP A 53 10.63 11.47 -8.31
C ASP A 53 10.01 10.22 -8.93
N LEU A 54 8.74 9.98 -8.60
CA LEU A 54 7.94 8.89 -9.13
C LEU A 54 7.63 9.17 -10.61
N CYS A 55 7.44 8.12 -11.42
CA CYS A 55 6.94 8.31 -12.78
C CYS A 55 5.50 8.84 -12.77
N GLU A 56 5.01 9.29 -13.92
CA GLU A 56 3.63 9.82 -14.03
C GLU A 56 2.59 8.78 -13.65
N ASP A 57 2.78 7.53 -14.08
CA ASP A 57 1.87 6.42 -13.77
C ASP A 57 1.84 6.15 -12.25
N GLU A 58 3.00 6.08 -11.59
CA GLU A 58 3.08 5.89 -10.13
C GLU A 58 2.42 7.04 -9.35
N LYS A 59 2.52 8.29 -9.85
CA LYS A 59 1.83 9.45 -9.26
C LYS A 59 0.31 9.34 -9.40
N ILE A 60 -0.16 8.90 -10.57
CA ILE A 60 -1.59 8.68 -10.80
C ILE A 60 -2.11 7.58 -9.86
N ASP A 61 -1.40 6.45 -9.77
CA ASP A 61 -1.77 5.34 -8.90
C ASP A 61 -1.82 5.76 -7.43
N GLU A 62 -0.86 6.56 -6.96
CA GLU A 62 -0.90 7.09 -5.59
C GLU A 62 -2.13 7.98 -5.33
N GLU A 63 -2.49 8.85 -6.27
CA GLU A 63 -3.64 9.73 -6.12
C GLU A 63 -4.96 8.96 -6.19
N VAL A 64 -5.07 7.98 -7.09
CA VAL A 64 -6.20 7.05 -7.15
C VAL A 64 -6.34 6.31 -5.82
N PHE A 65 -5.25 5.80 -5.26
CA PHE A 65 -5.26 5.10 -3.98
C PHE A 65 -5.69 6.01 -2.82
N LYS A 66 -5.20 7.25 -2.75
CA LYS A 66 -5.57 8.22 -1.70
C LYS A 66 -7.06 8.59 -1.73
N GLN A 67 -7.67 8.57 -2.91
CA GLN A 67 -9.09 8.93 -3.10
C GLN A 67 -10.03 7.73 -3.03
N ALA A 68 -9.49 6.51 -3.12
CA ALA A 68 -10.29 5.29 -3.08
C ALA A 68 -10.93 5.07 -1.70
N TYR A 69 -12.15 4.55 -1.71
CA TYR A 69 -12.80 4.10 -0.48
C TYR A 69 -12.26 2.71 -0.10
N ILE A 70 -11.58 2.63 1.04
CA ILE A 70 -11.04 1.37 1.59
C ILE A 70 -11.87 0.99 2.83
N PRO A 71 -12.71 -0.06 2.76
CA PRO A 71 -13.44 -0.60 3.89
C PRO A 71 -12.52 -1.00 5.04
N LYS A 72 -12.94 -0.76 6.29
CA LYS A 72 -12.17 -1.16 7.48
C LYS A 72 -12.44 -2.59 7.93
N ASN A 73 -13.55 -3.17 7.48
CA ASN A 73 -13.95 -4.54 7.77
C ASN A 73 -14.90 -5.04 6.68
N LEU A 74 -15.14 -6.36 6.66
CA LEU A 74 -15.98 -7.01 5.65
C LEU A 74 -17.43 -6.50 5.63
N SER A 75 -17.96 -6.02 6.76
CA SER A 75 -19.32 -5.46 6.82
C SER A 75 -19.46 -4.09 6.14
N GLN A 76 -18.34 -3.42 5.84
CA GLN A 76 -18.29 -2.13 5.13
C GLN A 76 -18.02 -2.26 3.64
N VAL A 77 -17.86 -3.50 3.15
CA VAL A 77 -17.68 -3.78 1.72
C VAL A 77 -19.02 -3.57 1.02
N ILE A 78 -19.01 -2.72 0.00
CA ILE A 78 -20.24 -2.28 -0.68
C ILE A 78 -20.71 -3.32 -1.70
N ASP A 79 -19.78 -3.90 -2.46
CA ASP A 79 -20.09 -4.75 -3.61
C ASP A 79 -19.13 -5.94 -3.71
N VAL A 80 -19.28 -6.86 -2.76
CA VAL A 80 -18.43 -8.07 -2.66
C VAL A 80 -18.58 -8.99 -3.87
N GLU A 81 -19.76 -9.04 -4.49
CA GLU A 81 -20.00 -9.91 -5.65
C GLU A 81 -19.19 -9.41 -6.84
N ASN A 82 -19.28 -8.12 -7.16
CA ASN A 82 -18.46 -7.55 -8.23
C ASN A 82 -16.97 -7.64 -7.90
N ASP A 83 -16.55 -7.45 -6.63
CA ASP A 83 -15.15 -7.62 -6.23
C ASP A 83 -14.62 -9.05 -6.42
N VAL A 84 -15.45 -10.08 -6.25
CA VAL A 84 -15.04 -11.48 -6.40
C VAL A 84 -15.11 -11.98 -7.84
N PHE A 85 -16.11 -11.53 -8.61
CA PHE A 85 -16.37 -12.05 -9.95
C PHE A 85 -15.75 -11.21 -11.07
N ASN A 86 -15.31 -9.99 -10.78
CA ASN A 86 -14.66 -9.11 -11.75
C ASN A 86 -13.14 -9.14 -11.60
N GLU A 87 -12.47 -9.96 -12.42
CA GLU A 87 -11.01 -10.12 -12.39
C GLU A 87 -10.24 -8.83 -12.72
N ASP A 88 -10.87 -7.88 -13.42
CA ASP A 88 -10.24 -6.61 -13.80
C ASP A 88 -10.27 -5.58 -12.66
N ARG A 89 -10.98 -5.86 -11.56
CA ARG A 89 -11.14 -4.92 -10.45
C ARG A 89 -10.07 -5.16 -9.39
N GLU A 90 -9.32 -4.10 -9.08
CA GLU A 90 -8.35 -4.15 -7.99
C GLU A 90 -9.03 -4.05 -6.62
N ILE A 91 -8.78 -5.04 -5.75
CA ILE A 91 -9.27 -5.08 -4.38
C ILE A 91 -8.26 -4.44 -3.43
N LEU A 92 -8.55 -3.24 -2.94
CA LEU A 92 -7.62 -2.43 -2.11
C LEU A 92 -7.66 -2.74 -0.60
N TYR A 93 -8.58 -3.57 -0.14
CA TYR A 93 -8.80 -3.83 1.30
C TYR A 93 -8.29 -5.19 1.78
N HIS A 94 -7.63 -5.96 0.92
CA HIS A 94 -7.16 -7.33 1.23
C HIS A 94 -6.24 -7.40 2.45
N SER A 95 -5.32 -6.45 2.61
CA SER A 95 -4.43 -6.31 3.77
C SER A 95 -5.24 -6.03 5.04
N VAL A 96 -6.12 -5.04 5.01
CA VAL A 96 -6.98 -4.63 6.12
C VAL A 96 -7.91 -5.75 6.59
N THR A 97 -8.46 -6.55 5.68
CA THR A 97 -9.41 -7.61 6.01
C THR A 97 -8.75 -8.97 6.25
N GLY A 98 -7.42 -9.08 6.16
CA GLY A 98 -6.71 -10.35 6.30
C GLY A 98 -7.02 -11.37 5.19
N LEU A 99 -7.49 -10.90 4.03
CA LEU A 99 -7.76 -11.73 2.85
C LEU A 99 -6.56 -11.81 1.91
N LYS A 100 -5.48 -11.09 2.23
CA LYS A 100 -4.23 -11.14 1.49
C LYS A 100 -3.68 -12.57 1.54
N PRO A 101 -3.43 -13.21 0.38
CA PRO A 101 -2.81 -14.53 0.34
C PRO A 101 -1.48 -14.53 1.10
N SER A 102 -1.24 -15.62 1.83
CA SER A 102 0.01 -15.87 2.58
C SER A 102 1.19 -16.15 1.66
#